data_AF-A0A0K1PDD6-F1
#
_entry.id   AF-A0A0K1PDD6-F1
#
_cell.length_a   1.000
_cell.length_b   1.000
_cell.length_c   1.000
_cell.angle_alpha   90.00
_cell.angle_beta   90.00
_cell.angle_gamma   90.00
#
_symmetry.space_group_name_H-M   'P 1'
#
loop_
_entity.id
_entity.type
_entity.pdbx_description
1 polymer ?
#
loop_
_entity_poly.entity_id
_entity_poly.type
_entity_poly.pdbx_seq_one_letter_code
_entity_poly.pdbx_strand_id
1 'polypeptide(L)'
;MRTGGKWVELRLCLTCGHVGCCNSSPGRHAEQHFASTGHPIIRAFSQAEDWAWCYADEAYLGTEEIDQALDAGHRHQLRASANQTPRLGFWMMQELGLPMLQ
;
A
#
# COMPACT_ATOMS: atom_id res chain seq x y z
N MET A 1 -2.54 -21.54 9.34
CA MET A 1 -2.24 -21.39 10.78
C MET A 1 -2.02 -22.77 11.39
N ARG A 2 -0.85 -23.02 12.00
CA ARG A 2 -0.46 -24.34 12.52
C ARG A 2 -0.03 -24.31 14.00
N THR A 3 -0.61 -23.41 14.77
CA THR A 3 -0.40 -23.31 16.23
C THR A 3 -1.77 -23.14 16.88
N GLY A 4 -2.29 -24.18 17.54
CA GLY A 4 -3.55 -24.15 18.30
C GLY A 4 -3.47 -23.34 19.60
N GLY A 5 -2.68 -22.26 19.61
CA GLY A 5 -2.52 -21.35 20.75
C GLY A 5 -3.63 -20.30 20.80
N LYS A 6 -3.78 -19.62 21.94
CA LYS A 6 -4.72 -18.50 22.08
C LYS A 6 -4.22 -17.29 21.27
N TRP A 7 -5.10 -16.69 20.46
CA TRP A 7 -4.88 -15.40 19.80
C TRP A 7 -5.90 -14.37 20.31
N VAL A 8 -5.56 -13.09 20.21
CA VAL A 8 -6.45 -11.99 20.57
C VAL A 8 -7.41 -11.70 19.42
N GLU A 9 -6.85 -11.46 18.23
CA GLU A 9 -7.61 -11.14 17.02
C GLU A 9 -6.88 -11.68 15.78
N LEU A 10 -7.65 -11.95 14.73
CA LEU A 10 -7.17 -12.35 13.41
C LEU A 10 -7.16 -11.17 12.43
N ARG A 11 -6.17 -11.17 11.55
CA ARG A 11 -5.92 -10.16 10.52
C ARG A 11 -5.86 -10.81 9.15
N LEU A 12 -6.53 -10.22 8.18
CA LEU A 12 -6.52 -10.62 6.77
C LEU A 12 -5.58 -9.71 6.00
N CYS A 13 -4.62 -10.29 5.29
CA CYS A 13 -3.80 -9.60 4.30
C CYS A 13 -4.63 -9.31 3.05
N LEU A 14 -4.73 -8.04 2.68
CA LEU A 14 -5.55 -7.66 1.52
C LEU A 14 -4.85 -7.91 0.18
N THR A 15 -3.53 -8.11 0.18
CA THR A 15 -2.76 -8.42 -1.04
C THR A 15 -2.92 -9.88 -1.48
N CYS A 16 -2.91 -10.84 -0.54
CA CYS A 16 -2.89 -12.27 -0.89
C CYS A 16 -3.92 -13.13 -0.15
N GLY A 17 -4.74 -12.54 0.72
CA GLY A 17 -5.76 -13.26 1.49
C GLY A 17 -5.23 -14.10 2.66
N HIS A 18 -3.94 -14.01 3.00
CA HIS A 18 -3.39 -14.70 4.17
C HIS A 18 -4.05 -14.22 5.47
N VAL A 19 -4.38 -15.15 6.37
CA VAL A 19 -4.91 -14.82 7.70
C VAL A 19 -3.86 -15.13 8.77
N GLY A 20 -3.52 -14.12 9.57
CA GLY A 20 -2.52 -14.14 10.65
C GLY A 20 -3.11 -13.62 11.97
N CYS A 21 -2.58 -14.01 13.13
CA CYS A 21 -2.93 -13.33 14.38
C CYS A 21 -2.26 -11.95 14.46
N CYS A 22 -2.91 -10.98 15.10
CA CYS A 22 -2.42 -9.61 15.24
C CYS A 22 -1.11 -9.52 16.06
N ASN A 23 -0.46 -8.35 16.02
CA ASN A 23 0.79 -8.09 16.74
C ASN A 23 0.66 -8.18 18.28
N SER A 24 -0.53 -8.01 18.84
CA SER A 24 -0.78 -8.19 20.28
C SER A 24 -0.91 -9.67 20.68
N SER A 25 -1.03 -10.59 19.72
CA SER A 25 -1.02 -12.02 20.00
C SER A 25 0.43 -12.52 20.13
N PRO A 26 0.72 -13.50 21.02
CA PRO A 26 2.09 -13.99 21.24
C PRO A 26 2.81 -14.43 19.95
N GLY A 27 2.05 -14.98 19.01
CA GLY A 27 2.56 -15.48 17.74
C GLY A 27 2.81 -14.44 16.65
N ARG A 28 2.31 -13.19 16.77
CA ARG A 28 2.53 -12.07 15.82
C ARG A 28 2.58 -12.44 14.33
N HIS A 29 1.69 -13.32 13.87
CA HIS A 29 1.80 -13.90 12.53
C HIS A 29 1.56 -12.88 11.41
N ALA A 30 0.72 -11.86 11.64
CA ALA A 30 0.48 -10.82 10.64
C ALA A 30 1.75 -9.99 10.35
N GLU A 31 2.53 -9.68 11.38
CA GLU A 31 3.80 -8.97 11.27
C GLU A 31 4.88 -9.81 10.58
N GLN A 32 5.00 -11.08 10.98
CA GLN A 32 5.93 -12.02 10.33
C GLN A 32 5.59 -12.24 8.86
N HIS A 33 4.29 -12.32 8.55
CA HIS A 33 3.82 -12.39 7.18
C HIS A 33 4.23 -11.16 6.38
N PHE A 34 4.04 -9.95 6.90
CA PHE A 34 4.55 -8.72 6.27
C PHE A 34 6.07 -8.78 6.05
N ALA A 35 6.85 -9.09 7.09
CA ALA A 35 8.30 -9.18 6.99
C ALA A 35 8.79 -10.22 5.96
N SER A 36 8.04 -11.32 5.78
CA SER A 36 8.37 -12.39 4.84
C SER A 36 7.94 -12.10 3.40
N THR A 37 6.84 -11.36 3.20
CA THR A 37 6.20 -11.23 1.87
C THR A 37 6.24 -9.82 1.31
N GLY A 38 6.47 -8.83 2.17
CA GLY A 38 6.35 -7.42 1.82
C GLY A 38 4.91 -6.93 1.65
N HIS A 39 3.89 -7.72 2.00
CA HIS A 39 2.49 -7.31 1.87
C HIS A 39 2.09 -6.36 3.01
N PRO A 40 1.92 -5.04 2.75
CA PRO A 40 1.91 -4.07 3.83
C PRO A 40 0.53 -3.88 4.46
N ILE A 41 -0.55 -4.24 3.75
CA ILE A 41 -1.92 -3.93 4.18
C ILE A 41 -2.60 -5.13 4.80
N ILE A 42 -3.12 -4.94 6.01
CA ILE A 42 -3.97 -5.89 6.71
C ILE A 42 -5.25 -5.22 7.21
N ARG A 43 -6.33 -6.01 7.35
CA ARG A 43 -7.57 -5.60 8.03
C ARG A 43 -7.99 -6.59 9.10
N ALA A 44 -8.92 -6.21 9.97
CA ALA A 44 -9.58 -7.15 10.88
C ALA A 44 -10.28 -8.27 10.10
N PHE A 45 -10.15 -9.51 10.55
CA PHE A 45 -10.86 -10.65 9.96
C PHE A 45 -12.24 -10.85 10.58
N SER A 46 -12.42 -10.45 11.85
CA SER A 46 -13.62 -10.71 12.65
C SER A 46 -14.85 -9.95 12.18
N GLN A 47 -14.68 -8.74 11.62
CA GLN A 47 -15.73 -7.91 11.04
C GLN A 47 -15.06 -7.02 9.98
N ALA A 48 -15.77 -6.69 8.91
CA ALA A 48 -15.29 -5.69 7.94
C ALA A 48 -15.35 -4.32 8.63
N GLU A 49 -14.28 -3.97 9.32
CA GLU A 49 -14.11 -2.62 9.84
C GLU A 49 -13.72 -1.69 8.67
N ASP A 50 -14.17 -0.44 8.73
CA ASP A 50 -13.95 0.60 7.71
C ASP A 50 -12.51 1.14 7.72
N TRP A 51 -11.57 0.35 8.23
CA TRP A 51 -10.17 0.71 8.30
C TRP A 51 -9.23 -0.48 8.06
N ALA A 52 -8.02 -0.16 7.60
CA ALA A 52 -6.92 -1.09 7.47
C ALA A 52 -5.66 -0.51 8.10
N TRP A 53 -4.66 -1.36 8.32
CA TRP A 53 -3.34 -0.96 8.80
C TRP A 53 -2.30 -1.20 7.72
N CYS A 54 -1.47 -0.19 7.44
CA CYS A 54 -0.29 -0.29 6.59
C CYS A 54 0.97 -0.43 7.47
N TYR A 55 1.65 -1.57 7.40
CA TYR A 55 2.93 -1.75 8.10
C TYR A 55 4.05 -0.88 7.55
N ALA A 56 4.02 -0.53 6.26
CA ALA A 56 5.07 0.28 5.64
C ALA A 56 5.02 1.76 6.06
N ASP A 57 3.81 2.28 6.26
CA ASP A 57 3.57 3.68 6.64
C ASP A 57 3.29 3.86 8.13
N GLU A 58 3.15 2.76 8.87
CA GLU A 58 2.75 2.74 10.28
C GLU A 58 1.48 3.57 10.53
N ALA A 59 0.50 3.45 9.62
CA ALA A 59 -0.69 4.29 9.59
C ALA A 59 -1.99 3.47 9.39
N TYR A 60 -3.08 4.04 9.91
CA TYR A 60 -4.44 3.60 9.61
C TYR A 60 -4.88 4.17 8.26
N LEU A 61 -5.53 3.34 7.45
CA LEU A 61 -6.16 3.70 6.19
C LEU A 61 -7.67 3.62 6.37
N GLY A 62 -8.43 4.60 5.90
CA GLY A 62 -9.89 4.51 5.78
C GLY A 62 -10.34 3.76 4.52
N THR A 63 -11.65 3.46 4.42
CA THR A 63 -12.24 2.69 3.30
C THR A 63 -11.82 3.17 1.91
N GLU A 64 -11.91 4.47 1.62
CA GLU A 64 -11.53 5.03 0.31
C GLU A 64 -10.04 4.83 -0.02
N GLU A 65 -9.18 4.89 1.00
CA GLU A 65 -7.73 4.72 0.86
C GLU A 65 -7.36 3.25 0.68
N ILE A 66 -8.15 2.33 1.23
CA ILE A 66 -7.97 0.88 1.05
C ILE A 66 -8.16 0.49 -0.41
N ASP A 67 -9.24 0.93 -1.06
CA ASP A 67 -9.54 0.58 -2.44
C ASP A 67 -8.44 1.08 -3.39
N GLN A 68 -8.01 2.33 -3.19
CA GLN A 68 -6.88 2.91 -3.92
C GLN A 68 -5.57 2.14 -3.70
N ALA A 69 -5.34 1.69 -2.47
CA ALA A 69 -4.15 0.92 -2.14
C ALA A 69 -4.14 -0.48 -2.75
N LEU A 70 -5.31 -1.10 -2.93
CA LEU A 70 -5.47 -2.40 -3.58
C LEU A 70 -5.31 -2.30 -5.10
N ASP A 71 -5.97 -1.32 -5.72
CA ASP A 71 -5.89 -1.09 -7.16
C ASP A 71 -4.49 -0.66 -7.62
N ALA A 72 -3.77 0.06 -6.77
CA ALA A 72 -2.41 0.52 -7.06
C ALA A 72 -1.31 -0.50 -6.73
N GLY A 73 -1.63 -1.66 -6.13
CA GLY A 73 -0.61 -2.57 -5.58
C GLY A 73 0.31 -1.87 -4.57
N HIS A 74 -0.28 -1.07 -3.68
CA HIS A 74 0.31 -0.11 -2.73
C HIS A 74 1.73 0.38 -3.09
N ARG A 75 1.75 1.52 -3.79
CA ARG A 75 2.84 2.29 -4.41
C ARG A 75 4.04 2.66 -3.49
N HIS A 76 4.65 1.69 -2.80
CA HIS A 76 5.89 1.86 -2.01
C HIS A 76 7.11 1.15 -2.61
N GLN A 77 7.03 0.72 -3.88
CA GLN A 77 8.25 0.49 -4.68
C GLN A 77 8.76 1.75 -5.39
N LEU A 78 8.13 2.92 -5.27
CA LEU A 78 8.59 4.16 -5.93
C LEU A 78 8.47 5.43 -5.07
N ARG A 79 9.09 5.44 -3.88
CA ARG A 79 9.83 6.63 -3.43
C ARG A 79 11.35 6.51 -3.66
N ALA A 80 11.71 5.68 -4.63
CA ALA A 80 13.01 5.72 -5.32
C ALA A 80 12.80 5.81 -6.84
N SER A 81 11.99 6.76 -7.30
CA SER A 81 12.24 7.40 -8.60
C SER A 81 12.57 8.84 -8.33
N ALA A 82 13.86 9.08 -8.17
CA ALA A 82 14.47 10.38 -8.34
C ALA A 82 14.23 10.85 -9.79
N ASN A 83 13.02 11.31 -10.14
CA ASN A 83 12.78 12.13 -11.35
C ASN A 83 11.38 12.77 -11.40
N GLN A 84 10.95 13.43 -10.33
CA GLN A 84 9.91 14.46 -10.45
C GLN A 84 10.57 15.84 -10.40
N THR A 85 11.49 16.07 -11.33
CA THR A 85 11.73 17.42 -11.83
C THR A 85 10.72 17.62 -12.97
N PRO A 86 9.68 18.45 -12.82
CA PRO A 86 8.94 18.89 -14.00
C PRO A 86 9.97 19.56 -14.91
N ARG A 87 10.21 18.98 -16.08
CA ARG A 87 11.12 19.54 -17.07
C ARG A 87 10.62 20.95 -17.41
N LEU A 88 11.25 21.95 -16.83
CA LEU A 88 11.33 23.28 -17.42
C LEU A 88 11.76 23.08 -18.89
N GLY A 89 10.96 23.61 -19.82
CA GLY A 89 11.41 23.79 -21.20
C GLY A 89 10.87 22.83 -22.26
N PHE A 90 9.55 22.59 -22.32
CA PHE A 90 8.93 22.15 -23.59
C PHE A 90 7.75 23.01 -24.04
N TRP A 91 7.16 23.83 -23.16
CA TRP A 91 6.10 24.78 -23.53
C TRP A 91 6.61 26.08 -24.18
N MET A 92 7.92 26.35 -24.16
CA MET A 92 8.56 27.48 -24.87
C MET A 92 8.70 27.24 -26.40
N MET A 93 7.80 26.46 -27.00
CA MET A 93 7.76 26.26 -28.45
C MET A 93 6.37 26.50 -29.07
N GLN A 94 5.39 26.96 -28.29
CA GLN A 94 4.12 27.48 -28.83
C GLN A 94 4.13 29.02 -29.06
N GLU A 95 5.24 29.70 -28.74
CA GLU A 95 5.42 31.16 -28.89
C GLU A 95 6.14 31.59 -30.19
N LEU A 96 6.57 30.65 -31.04
CA LEU A 96 7.32 30.97 -32.29
C LEU A 96 6.51 30.62 -33.53
N GLY A 97 5.29 31.15 -33.64
CA GLY A 97 4.38 30.96 -34.77
C GLY A 97 5.06 31.05 -36.14
N LEU A 98 5.51 29.91 -36.66
CA LEU A 98 6.15 29.77 -37.95
C LEU A 98 5.78 28.41 -38.55
N PRO A 99 5.01 28.44 -39.64
CA PRO A 99 5.46 27.80 -40.85
C PRO A 99 5.89 28.84 -41.88
N MET A 100 7.10 28.60 -42.42
CA MET A 100 7.60 29.16 -43.66
C MET A 100 6.62 28.91 -44.81
N LEU A 101 6.30 29.93 -45.60
CA LEU A 101 6.15 29.83 -47.05
C LEU A 101 6.32 31.23 -47.67
N GLN A 102 6.94 31.30 -48.85
CA GLN A 102 7.19 32.52 -49.63
C GLN A 102 5.89 33.27 -49.99
#